data_AF-A0A061J7U2-F1
#
_entry.id   AF-A0A061J7U2-F1
#
_cell.length_a   1.000
_cell.length_b   1.000
_cell.length_c   1.000
_cell.angle_alpha   90.00
_cell.angle_beta   90.00
_cell.angle_gamma   90.00
#
_symmetry.space_group_name_H-M   'P 1'
#
loop_
_entity.id
_entity.type
_entity.pdbx_description
1 polymer ?
#
loop_
_entity_poly.entity_id
_entity_poly.type
_entity_poly.pdbx_seq_one_letter_code
_entity_poly.pdbx_strand_id
1 'polypeptide(L)'
;MTQGSVVNKEHILRKRKKDHIDICLHKDVEPYRSGKSIWAMYRIPYTALPEIKMSKIDTRCKFMQWTLSFPFIISSMTGGEEHGRIINENLAKACEAEGIAFGLGSMRIVNRYASSHTYF
;
A
#
# COMPACT_ATOMS: atom_id res chain seq x y z
N MET A 1 -5.97 13.38 44.44
CA MET A 1 -4.95 13.78 43.45
C MET A 1 -4.18 12.54 43.04
N THR A 2 -4.55 11.91 41.92
CA THR A 2 -3.76 10.84 41.25
C THR A 2 -4.29 10.69 39.81
N GLN A 3 -4.25 11.79 39.05
CA GLN A 3 -4.36 11.75 37.59
C GLN A 3 -2.96 11.76 37.01
N GLY A 4 -2.36 10.59 36.83
CA GLY A 4 -1.04 10.48 36.24
C GLY A 4 -0.72 9.02 35.96
N SER A 5 -0.92 8.59 34.70
CA SER A 5 -0.34 7.39 34.03
C SER A 5 -1.29 6.51 33.20
N VAL A 6 -2.49 6.97 32.82
CA VAL A 6 -3.13 6.39 31.62
C VAL A 6 -2.47 7.02 30.41
N VAL A 7 -1.34 6.45 30.00
CA VAL A 7 -0.76 6.72 28.69
C VAL A 7 -1.88 6.55 27.65
N ASN A 8 -2.19 7.61 26.90
CA ASN A 8 -3.26 7.59 25.90
C ASN A 8 -2.85 6.63 24.77
N LYS A 9 -3.31 5.37 24.87
CA LYS A 9 -2.97 4.29 23.93
C LYS A 9 -3.39 4.59 22.50
N GLU A 10 -4.46 5.38 22.31
CA GLU A 10 -4.88 5.86 20.98
C GLU A 10 -3.84 6.79 20.39
N HIS A 11 -3.40 7.78 21.16
CA HIS A 11 -2.39 8.74 20.73
C HIS A 11 -1.08 8.05 20.34
N ILE A 12 -0.62 7.08 21.14
CA ILE A 12 0.59 6.29 20.79
C ILE A 12 0.39 5.53 19.48
N LEU A 13 -0.76 4.89 19.28
CA LEU A 13 -1.02 4.13 18.06
C LEU A 13 -1.08 5.03 16.82
N ARG A 14 -1.72 6.20 16.93
CA ARG A 14 -1.75 7.23 15.87
C ARG A 14 -0.35 7.74 15.55
N LYS A 15 0.42 8.09 16.58
CA LYS A 15 1.81 8.53 16.41
C LYS A 15 2.63 7.48 15.69
N ARG A 16 2.54 6.19 16.08
CA ARG A 16 3.24 5.10 15.39
C ARG A 16 2.85 4.97 13.91
N LYS A 17 1.57 5.20 13.56
CA LYS A 17 1.11 5.18 12.16
C LYS A 17 1.71 6.33 11.36
N LYS A 18 1.73 7.53 11.93
CA LYS A 18 2.40 8.70 11.33
C LYS A 18 3.90 8.45 11.17
N ASP A 19 4.58 8.02 12.23
CA ASP A 19 6.02 7.73 12.22
C ASP A 19 6.38 6.71 11.13
N HIS A 20 5.53 5.69 10.88
CA HIS A 20 5.76 4.74 9.80
C HIS A 20 5.73 5.40 8.42
N ILE A 21 4.74 6.25 8.15
CA ILE A 21 4.67 7.01 6.88
C ILE A 21 5.92 7.88 6.74
N ASP A 22 6.27 8.65 7.78
CA ASP A 22 7.40 9.58 7.74
C ASP A 22 8.74 8.84 7.55
N ILE A 23 8.92 7.68 8.22
CA ILE A 23 10.12 6.84 8.05
C ILE A 23 10.23 6.34 6.62
N CYS A 24 9.14 5.80 6.04
CA CYS A 24 9.16 5.28 4.67
C CYS A 24 9.38 6.38 3.62
N LEU A 25 8.92 7.61 3.86
CA LEU A 25 9.09 8.73 2.92
C LEU A 25 10.47 9.41 3.02
N HIS A 26 11.07 9.43 4.21
CA HIS A 26 12.22 10.31 4.48
C HIS A 26 13.47 9.60 4.96
N LYS A 27 13.43 8.31 5.27
CA LYS A 27 14.60 7.54 5.68
C LYS A 27 14.98 6.51 4.65
N ASP A 28 16.25 6.10 4.71
CA ASP A 28 16.76 5.03 3.88
C ASP A 28 16.37 3.66 4.44
N VAL A 29 15.15 3.23 4.12
CA VAL A 29 14.57 1.96 4.60
C VAL A 29 14.11 1.04 3.47
N GLU A 30 14.25 1.48 2.22
CA GLU A 30 13.90 0.66 1.06
C GLU A 30 14.89 -0.51 0.94
N PRO A 31 14.40 -1.75 0.86
CA PRO A 31 15.29 -2.89 0.72
C PRO A 31 16.02 -2.82 -0.62
N TYR A 32 17.28 -3.26 -0.62
CA TYR A 32 18.13 -3.34 -1.83
C TYR A 32 18.54 -2.01 -2.47
N ARG A 33 18.36 -0.85 -1.81
CA ARG A 33 18.80 0.45 -2.37
C ARG A 33 20.29 0.48 -2.76
N SER A 34 21.12 -0.26 -2.03
CA SER A 34 22.58 -0.37 -2.23
C SER A 34 23.04 -1.77 -2.62
N GLY A 35 22.11 -2.70 -2.91
CA GLY A 35 22.40 -4.12 -3.09
C GLY A 35 21.68 -4.73 -4.30
N LYS A 36 21.98 -5.99 -4.61
CA LYS A 36 21.28 -6.70 -5.69
C LYS A 36 19.95 -7.21 -5.17
N SER A 37 18.86 -6.79 -5.81
CA SER A 37 17.54 -7.37 -5.58
C SER A 37 17.53 -8.85 -6.00
N ILE A 38 16.63 -9.64 -5.41
CA ILE A 38 16.36 -11.03 -5.80
C ILE A 38 16.07 -11.16 -7.31
N TRP A 39 15.47 -10.14 -7.90
CA TRP A 39 15.16 -10.10 -9.34
C TRP A 39 16.40 -10.16 -10.22
N ALA A 40 17.57 -9.76 -9.72
CA ALA A 40 18.82 -9.82 -10.48
C ALA A 40 19.23 -11.26 -10.84
N MET A 41 18.71 -12.26 -10.12
CA MET A 41 18.94 -13.68 -10.38
C MET A 41 18.14 -14.23 -11.57
N TYR A 42 17.18 -13.46 -12.08
CA TYR A 42 16.32 -13.87 -13.18
C TYR A 42 16.69 -13.12 -14.46
N ARG A 43 16.57 -13.82 -15.59
CA ARG A 43 16.71 -13.26 -16.94
C ARG A 43 15.52 -13.73 -17.75
N ILE A 44 14.77 -12.78 -18.29
CA ILE A 44 13.70 -13.06 -19.24
C ILE A 44 14.35 -13.14 -20.63
N PRO A 45 14.24 -14.26 -21.35
CA PRO A 45 14.79 -14.38 -22.70
C PRO A 45 14.25 -13.28 -23.61
N TYR A 46 15.14 -12.64 -24.36
CA TYR A 46 14.77 -11.62 -25.32
C TYR A 46 14.33 -12.23 -26.64
N THR A 47 13.26 -11.70 -27.24
CA THR A 47 12.78 -12.07 -28.56
C THR A 47 12.82 -10.84 -29.46
N ALA A 48 13.73 -10.82 -30.43
CA ALA A 48 13.93 -9.66 -31.31
C ALA A 48 12.77 -9.42 -32.28
N LEU A 49 12.09 -10.49 -32.69
CA LEU A 49 10.98 -10.44 -33.63
C LEU A 49 9.79 -11.24 -33.06
N PRO A 50 9.00 -10.66 -32.15
CA PRO A 50 7.85 -11.35 -31.57
C PRO A 50 6.76 -11.56 -32.62
N GLU A 51 6.14 -12.75 -32.62
CA GLU A 51 5.04 -13.12 -33.52
C GLU A 51 3.67 -12.57 -33.06
N ILE A 52 3.65 -11.68 -32.06
CA ILE A 52 2.46 -11.05 -31.48
C ILE A 52 2.46 -9.53 -31.73
N LYS A 53 1.31 -8.98 -32.08
CA LYS A 53 1.10 -7.53 -32.18
C LYS A 53 0.98 -6.94 -30.77
N MET A 54 1.58 -5.77 -30.53
CA MET A 54 1.47 -5.06 -29.25
C MET A 54 0.02 -4.85 -28.79
N SER A 55 -0.87 -4.51 -29.73
CA SER A 55 -2.31 -4.31 -29.45
C SER A 55 -3.08 -5.59 -29.10
N LYS A 56 -2.45 -6.76 -29.19
CA LYS A 56 -3.01 -8.06 -28.79
C LYS A 56 -2.55 -8.51 -27.41
N ILE A 57 -1.67 -7.75 -26.75
CA ILE A 57 -1.26 -8.04 -25.38
C ILE A 57 -2.45 -7.75 -24.45
N ASP A 58 -2.92 -8.78 -23.75
CA ASP A 58 -3.95 -8.67 -22.72
C ASP A 58 -3.30 -8.84 -21.36
N THR A 59 -3.30 -7.79 -20.55
CA THR A 59 -2.76 -7.78 -19.19
C THR A 59 -3.82 -8.16 -18.16
N ARG A 60 -5.07 -8.39 -18.56
CA ARG A 60 -6.12 -8.72 -17.60
C ARG A 60 -5.85 -10.05 -16.92
N CYS A 61 -6.17 -10.12 -15.63
CA CYS A 61 -6.05 -11.35 -14.85
C CYS A 61 -7.26 -11.57 -13.96
N LYS A 62 -7.47 -12.81 -13.53
CA LYS A 62 -8.46 -13.15 -12.51
C LYS A 62 -7.81 -13.10 -11.14
N PHE A 63 -8.43 -12.37 -10.23
CA PHE A 63 -8.05 -12.33 -8.82
C PHE A 63 -9.29 -12.52 -7.97
N MET A 64 -9.38 -13.67 -7.29
CA MET A 64 -10.61 -14.12 -6.62
C MET A 64 -11.79 -14.13 -7.62
N GLN A 65 -12.92 -13.50 -7.28
CA GLN A 65 -14.06 -13.34 -8.20
C GLN A 65 -13.95 -12.14 -9.16
N TRP A 66 -12.86 -11.36 -9.12
CA TRP A 66 -12.71 -10.13 -9.89
C TRP A 66 -11.82 -10.32 -11.13
N THR A 67 -12.02 -9.44 -12.11
CA THR A 67 -11.11 -9.30 -13.26
C THR A 67 -10.37 -7.99 -13.12
N LEU A 68 -9.06 -8.04 -12.97
CA LEU A 68 -8.22 -6.85 -12.91
C LEU A 68 -7.71 -6.50 -14.31
N SER A 69 -7.41 -5.22 -14.54
CA SER A 69 -6.80 -4.74 -15.78
C SER A 69 -5.35 -5.19 -15.94
N PHE A 70 -4.65 -5.45 -14.83
CA PHE A 70 -3.22 -5.71 -14.78
C PHE A 70 -2.87 -6.67 -13.64
N PRO A 71 -1.84 -7.54 -13.76
CA PRO A 71 -1.49 -8.53 -12.74
C PRO A 71 -0.65 -7.97 -11.58
N PHE A 72 -1.04 -6.83 -11.00
CA PHE A 72 -0.52 -6.39 -9.70
C PHE A 72 -1.61 -5.73 -8.85
N ILE A 73 -1.32 -5.59 -7.57
CA ILE A 73 -2.19 -4.93 -6.60
C ILE A 73 -1.38 -3.91 -5.80
N ILE A 74 -2.02 -2.84 -5.35
CA ILE A 74 -1.43 -1.97 -4.32
C ILE A 74 -1.73 -2.60 -2.96
N SER A 75 -0.67 -3.03 -2.27
CA SER A 75 -0.78 -3.74 -0.99
C SER A 75 -1.03 -2.80 0.19
N SER A 76 -1.28 -3.39 1.35
CA SER A 76 -1.55 -2.71 2.63
C SER A 76 -0.40 -1.82 3.09
N MET A 77 -0.69 -0.53 3.31
CA MET A 77 0.30 0.46 3.79
C MET A 77 -0.18 1.23 5.02
N THR A 78 -1.24 2.04 4.88
CA THR A 78 -1.59 3.08 5.87
C THR A 78 -3.10 3.23 6.14
N GLY A 79 -3.48 4.28 6.88
CA GLY A 79 -4.82 4.61 7.37
C GLY A 79 -4.84 4.71 8.90
N GLY A 80 -5.80 5.46 9.47
CA GLY A 80 -5.91 5.68 10.91
C GLY A 80 -5.21 6.91 11.46
N GLU A 81 -4.83 7.82 10.57
CA GLU A 81 -4.28 9.14 10.82
C GLU A 81 -4.64 10.02 9.59
N GLU A 82 -4.69 11.34 9.74
CA GLU A 82 -5.10 12.26 8.68
C GLU A 82 -4.30 12.10 7.39
N HIS A 83 -2.96 12.03 7.47
CA HIS A 83 -2.14 11.85 6.27
C HIS A 83 -2.38 10.48 5.61
N GLY A 84 -2.63 9.45 6.43
CA GLY A 84 -2.97 8.11 5.95
C GLY A 84 -4.26 8.07 5.15
N ARG A 85 -5.28 8.86 5.53
CA ARG A 85 -6.52 8.99 4.75
C ARG A 85 -6.26 9.56 3.37
N ILE A 86 -5.50 10.66 3.28
CA ILE A 86 -5.22 11.33 2.00
C ILE A 86 -4.50 10.37 1.05
N ILE A 87 -3.53 9.61 1.57
CA ILE A 87 -2.83 8.58 0.80
C ILE A 87 -3.81 7.51 0.30
N ASN A 88 -4.66 6.97 1.18
CA ASN A 88 -5.63 5.94 0.79
C ASN A 88 -6.64 6.45 -0.24
N GLU A 89 -7.17 7.67 -0.09
CA GLU A 89 -8.11 8.25 -1.05
C GLU A 89 -7.50 8.43 -2.43
N ASN A 90 -6.26 8.93 -2.50
CA ASN A 90 -5.57 9.13 -3.76
C ASN A 90 -5.25 7.78 -4.44
N LEU A 91 -4.79 6.80 -3.67
CA LEU A 91 -4.52 5.46 -4.18
C LEU A 91 -5.79 4.75 -4.62
N ALA A 92 -6.88 4.86 -3.86
CA ALA A 92 -8.16 4.26 -4.23
C ALA A 92 -8.69 4.83 -5.54
N LYS A 93 -8.64 6.16 -5.72
CA LYS A 93 -9.03 6.82 -6.97
C LYS A 93 -8.19 6.34 -8.16
N ALA A 94 -6.87 6.24 -7.98
CA ALA A 94 -5.98 5.75 -9.03
C ALA A 94 -6.25 4.26 -9.35
N CYS A 95 -6.41 3.42 -8.33
CA CYS A 95 -6.70 1.99 -8.51
C CYS A 95 -8.03 1.76 -9.21
N GLU A 96 -9.06 2.53 -8.88
CA GLU A 96 -10.36 2.50 -9.54
C GLU A 96 -10.24 2.91 -11.02
N ALA A 97 -9.56 4.03 -11.30
CA ALA A 97 -9.36 4.51 -12.66
C ALA A 97 -8.58 3.50 -13.53
N GLU A 98 -7.59 2.82 -12.94
CA GLU A 98 -6.76 1.84 -13.63
C GLU A 98 -7.36 0.42 -13.62
N GLY A 99 -8.38 0.12 -12.81
CA GLY A 99 -8.99 -1.21 -12.71
C GLY A 99 -8.12 -2.26 -12.01
N ILE A 100 -7.32 -1.86 -11.03
CA ILE A 100 -6.46 -2.74 -10.22
C ILE A 100 -6.94 -2.82 -8.76
N ALA A 101 -6.58 -3.88 -8.04
CA ALA A 101 -7.02 -4.04 -6.66
C ALA A 101 -6.19 -3.19 -5.66
N PHE A 102 -6.89 -2.69 -4.63
CA PHE A 102 -6.30 -1.89 -3.56
C PHE A 102 -6.53 -2.54 -2.19
N GLY A 103 -5.45 -2.70 -1.42
CA GLY A 103 -5.44 -3.20 -0.06
C GLY A 103 -5.22 -2.09 0.97
N LEU A 104 -6.09 -2.00 1.97
CA LEU A 104 -5.94 -1.05 3.07
C LEU A 104 -4.91 -1.52 4.11
N GLY A 105 -4.30 -0.57 4.81
CA GLY A 105 -3.43 -0.86 5.95
C GLY A 105 -4.20 -1.40 7.16
N SER A 106 -3.49 -1.65 8.25
CA SER A 106 -4.10 -2.23 9.47
C SER A 106 -5.27 -1.38 10.00
N MET A 107 -6.46 -1.99 10.00
CA MET A 107 -7.72 -1.43 10.50
C MET A 107 -7.89 -1.54 12.04
N ARG A 108 -6.86 -2.01 12.75
CA ARG A 108 -6.91 -2.21 14.23
C ARG A 108 -7.37 -0.97 15.00
N ILE A 109 -7.06 0.22 14.50
CA ILE A 109 -7.41 1.48 15.16
C ILE A 109 -8.92 1.78 15.04
N VAL A 110 -9.53 1.50 13.89
CA VAL A 110 -10.99 1.65 13.66
C VAL A 110 -11.76 0.79 14.63
N ASN A 111 -11.34 -0.46 14.78
CA ASN A 111 -11.99 -1.41 15.69
C ASN A 111 -11.84 -1.03 17.18
N ARG A 112 -10.86 -0.20 17.55
CA ARG A 112 -10.58 0.12 18.95
C ARG A 112 -11.05 1.50 19.38
N TYR A 113 -11.17 2.43 18.45
CA TYR A 113 -11.42 3.84 18.74
C TYR A 113 -12.44 4.40 17.77
N ALA A 114 -13.64 4.72 18.27
CA ALA A 114 -14.74 5.24 17.44
C ALA A 114 -14.37 6.55 16.73
N SER A 115 -13.50 7.36 17.33
CA SER A 115 -12.91 8.58 16.76
C SER A 115 -12.14 8.36 15.45
N SER A 116 -11.77 7.11 15.13
CA SER A 116 -10.81 6.81 14.05
C SER A 116 -11.45 6.46 12.71
N HIS A 117 -12.78 6.42 12.62
CA HIS A 117 -13.50 6.10 11.38
C HIS A 117 -13.28 7.15 10.27
N THR A 118 -12.94 8.39 10.63
CA THR A 118 -12.76 9.50 9.69
C THR A 118 -11.36 9.55 9.06
N TYR A 119 -10.51 8.54 9.27
CA TYR A 119 -9.11 8.55 8.83
C TYR A 119 -8.75 7.41 7.86
N PHE A 120 -9.71 6.90 7.09
CA PHE A 120 -9.50 5.83 6.11
C PHE A 120 -10.02 6.21 4.73
#